data_AF-A0A157L9H8-F1
#
_entry.id   AF-A0A157L9H8-F1
#
_cell.length_a   1.000
_cell.length_b   1.000
_cell.length_c   1.000
_cell.angle_alpha   90.00
_cell.angle_beta   90.00
_cell.angle_gamma   90.00
#
_symmetry.space_group_name_H-M   'P 1'
#
loop_
_entity.id
_entity.type
_entity.pdbx_description
1 polymer ?
#
loop_
_entity_poly.entity_id
_entity_poly.type
_entity_poly.pdbx_seq_one_letter_code
_entity_poly.pdbx_strand_id
1 'polypeptide(L)'
;MQQLEELTRGAQDFGAAPGGRATNGRATDGQTATEQPVHIHRRKVQSADLTADEAEVARVMQICNACRYCEGFCAVFPAMTRRLEFGKGDVNYLANLCHNCGGCLHACQYAPPHEFMVNVPQAMAKVRVQTYGDYAWPAALGGLYKRNGLAVSLIASAALVLFLALAAHLAGGLLHEPLAGNFYAVFPHNTLALMFGAVFLFSMLALGIGVTRFWRDVSPGSASGPAIAEATHDALRLRYLGGGHGKGCNNEDDAFSLARRRFHHFTFYGFMLCFAATCVATLYHYLLDWHAPYPFFSAPVLLGTAGGIGLLIGPAGLLWLNLKRHPMQGDAAQRPMDRGFIVLLFLISLTGLLLLALRDTRVMGLMLALHLGVVMALFLTLPYGKFAHGIFRSAALLKFAIEKRQPNKLQLGSD
;
A
#
# COMPACT_ATOMS: atom_id res chain seq x y z
N MET A 1 34.74 -22.48 -45.73
CA MET A 1 35.42 -21.28 -46.26
C MET A 1 34.96 -20.98 -47.69
N GLN A 2 34.99 -21.93 -48.63
CA GLN A 2 34.48 -21.72 -50.01
C GLN A 2 32.98 -21.33 -50.11
N GLN A 3 32.09 -21.92 -49.29
CA GLN A 3 30.67 -21.53 -49.27
C GLN A 3 30.43 -20.10 -48.73
N LEU A 4 31.35 -19.55 -47.93
CA LEU A 4 31.22 -18.17 -47.43
C LEU A 4 31.64 -17.15 -48.49
N GLU A 5 32.63 -17.51 -49.32
CA GLU A 5 33.12 -16.70 -50.45
C GLU A 5 32.11 -16.62 -51.61
N GLU A 6 31.36 -17.71 -51.87
CA GLU A 6 30.27 -17.70 -52.86
C GLU A 6 29.11 -16.79 -52.45
N LEU A 7 28.74 -16.79 -51.16
CA LEU A 7 27.70 -15.92 -50.62
C LEU A 7 28.12 -14.44 -50.60
N THR A 8 29.42 -14.13 -50.44
CA THR A 8 29.93 -12.76 -50.52
C THR A 8 30.06 -12.25 -51.96
N ARG A 9 30.36 -13.12 -52.94
CA ARG A 9 30.28 -12.76 -54.37
C ARG A 9 28.85 -12.52 -54.85
N GLY A 10 27.90 -13.35 -54.42
CA GLY A 10 26.48 -13.15 -54.75
C GLY A 10 25.91 -11.83 -54.24
N ALA A 11 26.42 -11.30 -53.11
CA ALA A 11 26.00 -10.01 -52.57
C ALA A 11 26.60 -8.79 -53.30
N GLN A 12 27.71 -8.96 -54.04
CA GLN A 12 28.35 -7.88 -54.81
C GLN A 12 27.65 -7.65 -56.16
N ASP A 13 27.05 -8.68 -56.75
CA ASP A 13 26.36 -8.59 -58.04
C ASP A 13 24.96 -7.95 -57.97
N PHE A 14 24.34 -7.85 -56.78
CA PHE A 14 23.11 -7.07 -56.57
C PHE A 14 23.34 -5.54 -56.58
N GLY A 15 24.60 -5.09 -56.56
CA GLY A 15 24.95 -3.67 -56.60
C GLY A 15 25.19 -3.10 -57.99
N ALA A 16 25.18 -3.92 -59.05
CA ALA A 16 25.58 -3.51 -60.39
C ALA A 16 24.43 -3.66 -61.42
N ALA A 17 23.51 -2.69 -61.44
CA ALA A 17 22.65 -2.47 -62.61
C ALA A 17 23.37 -1.56 -63.65
N PRO A 18 23.17 -1.77 -64.96
CA PRO A 18 24.09 -1.33 -66.00
C PRO A 18 23.96 0.16 -66.35
N GLY A 19 25.10 0.76 -66.70
CA GLY A 19 25.23 2.15 -67.11
C GLY A 19 24.43 2.50 -68.38
N GLY A 20 23.59 3.52 -68.25
CA GLY A 20 23.06 4.29 -69.37
C GLY A 20 24.06 5.35 -69.82
N ARG A 21 24.32 5.43 -71.12
CA ARG A 21 25.24 6.38 -71.76
C ARG A 21 24.51 7.66 -72.19
N ALA A 22 25.25 8.77 -72.14
CA ALA A 22 25.07 10.07 -72.82
C ALA A 22 24.25 11.16 -72.09
N THR A 23 24.89 12.25 -71.66
CA THR A 23 25.13 13.47 -72.46
C THR A 23 25.76 14.57 -71.58
N ASN A 24 26.53 15.45 -72.21
CA ASN A 24 27.19 16.61 -71.59
C ASN A 24 26.18 17.67 -71.11
N GLY A 25 26.40 18.19 -69.91
CA GLY A 25 26.23 19.61 -69.59
C GLY A 25 24.92 20.05 -68.93
N ARG A 26 24.93 20.20 -67.59
CA ARG A 26 24.59 21.44 -66.87
C ARG A 26 24.78 21.23 -65.36
N ALA A 27 25.50 22.17 -64.74
CA ALA A 27 25.60 22.26 -63.29
C ALA A 27 24.20 22.48 -62.69
N THR A 28 23.82 21.65 -61.71
CA THR A 28 22.73 21.93 -60.77
C THR A 28 23.18 21.54 -59.38
N ASP A 29 22.89 22.44 -58.44
CA ASP A 29 23.46 22.55 -57.11
C ASP A 29 23.34 21.29 -56.25
N GLY A 30 24.42 21.00 -55.52
CA GLY A 30 24.42 20.02 -54.44
C GLY A 30 23.53 20.50 -53.30
N GLN A 31 22.37 19.85 -53.13
CA GLN A 31 21.60 19.96 -51.90
C GLN A 31 22.17 18.98 -50.87
N THR A 32 22.91 19.55 -49.91
CA THR A 32 23.21 18.94 -48.63
C THR A 32 21.91 18.50 -47.95
N ALA A 33 21.84 17.24 -47.50
CA ALA A 33 20.74 16.77 -46.67
C ALA A 33 20.72 17.57 -45.36
N THR A 34 19.85 18.57 -45.28
CA THR A 34 19.61 19.34 -44.07
C THR A 34 18.92 18.43 -43.06
N GLU A 35 19.52 18.24 -41.89
CA GLU A 35 18.86 17.66 -40.72
C GLU A 35 17.52 18.36 -40.52
N GLN A 36 16.42 17.63 -40.66
CA GLN A 36 15.12 18.16 -40.32
C GLN A 36 15.04 18.26 -38.80
N PRO A 37 14.82 19.46 -38.23
CA PRO A 37 14.62 19.59 -36.81
C PRO A 37 13.36 18.81 -36.42
N VAL A 38 13.52 17.79 -35.57
CA VAL A 38 12.40 17.12 -34.93
C VAL A 38 11.75 18.13 -34.00
N HIS A 39 10.71 18.81 -34.49
CA HIS A 39 9.85 19.61 -33.65
C HIS A 39 9.05 18.67 -32.76
N ILE A 40 9.54 18.44 -31.53
CA ILE A 40 8.75 17.83 -30.47
C ILE A 40 7.60 18.81 -30.19
N HIS A 41 6.46 18.58 -30.82
CA HIS A 41 5.22 19.19 -30.39
C HIS A 41 4.94 18.69 -28.98
N ARG A 42 5.32 19.47 -27.97
CA ARG A 42 4.67 19.42 -26.65
C ARG A 42 3.22 19.85 -26.88
N ARG A 43 2.41 18.93 -27.40
CA ARG A 43 0.97 19.03 -27.30
C ARG A 43 0.72 19.01 -25.80
N LYS A 44 0.35 20.16 -25.26
CA LYS A 44 -0.17 20.29 -23.91
C LYS A 44 -1.47 19.47 -23.91
N VAL A 45 -1.34 18.16 -23.64
CA VAL A 45 -2.48 17.32 -23.33
C VAL A 45 -3.20 18.08 -22.24
N GLN A 46 -4.47 18.40 -22.47
CA GLN A 46 -5.29 19.17 -21.54
C GLN A 46 -5.49 18.33 -20.28
N SER A 47 -4.49 18.35 -19.41
CA SER A 47 -4.56 17.85 -18.05
C SER A 47 -5.40 18.85 -17.27
N ALA A 48 -6.57 18.42 -16.80
CA ALA A 48 -7.04 18.95 -15.52
C ALA A 48 -5.88 18.82 -14.52
N ASP A 49 -5.56 19.90 -13.80
CA ASP A 49 -4.30 20.14 -13.07
C ASP A 49 -3.76 18.92 -12.30
N LEU A 50 -2.88 18.14 -12.92
CA LEU A 50 -2.13 17.08 -12.24
C LEU A 50 -1.02 17.72 -11.40
N THR A 51 -0.80 17.21 -10.18
CA THR A 51 0.42 17.54 -9.44
C THR A 51 1.66 17.02 -10.17
N ALA A 52 2.86 17.47 -9.77
CA ALA A 52 4.11 16.97 -10.37
C ALA A 52 4.27 15.44 -10.22
N ASP A 53 3.87 14.86 -9.07
CA ASP A 53 3.95 13.41 -8.85
C ASP A 53 2.89 12.66 -9.68
N GLU A 54 1.69 13.23 -9.84
CA GLU A 54 0.63 12.67 -10.68
C GLU A 54 1.02 12.70 -12.17
N ALA A 55 1.60 13.82 -12.62
CA ALA A 55 2.13 13.95 -13.98
C ALA A 55 3.28 12.96 -14.25
N GLU A 56 4.11 12.68 -13.24
CA GLU A 56 5.18 11.67 -13.36
C GLU A 56 4.59 10.25 -13.47
N VAL A 57 3.58 9.90 -12.68
CA VAL A 57 2.87 8.62 -12.85
C VAL A 57 2.25 8.53 -14.24
N ALA A 58 1.59 9.59 -14.73
CA ALA A 58 1.01 9.63 -16.07
C ALA A 58 2.07 9.40 -17.15
N ARG A 59 3.23 10.08 -17.07
CA ARG A 59 4.36 9.91 -18.00
C ARG A 59 4.89 8.48 -17.98
N VAL A 60 5.16 7.94 -16.79
CA VAL A 60 5.67 6.58 -16.61
C VAL A 60 4.69 5.55 -17.17
N MET A 61 3.39 5.70 -16.89
CA MET A 61 2.35 4.81 -17.42
C MET A 61 2.21 4.92 -18.95
N GLN A 62 2.41 6.11 -19.54
CA GLN A 62 2.44 6.26 -21.00
C GLN A 62 3.58 5.44 -21.63
N ILE A 63 4.79 5.54 -21.07
CA ILE A 63 5.96 4.78 -21.54
C ILE A 63 5.73 3.28 -21.34
N CYS A 64 5.24 2.87 -20.17
CA CYS A 64 4.93 1.48 -19.88
C CYS A 64 3.86 0.90 -20.80
N ASN A 65 2.87 1.71 -21.21
CA ASN A 65 1.80 1.28 -22.12
C ASN A 65 2.29 1.10 -23.56
N ALA A 66 3.32 1.84 -23.98
CA ALA A 66 3.99 1.61 -25.26
C ALA A 66 4.89 0.36 -25.22
N CYS A 67 5.64 0.16 -24.13
CA CYS A 67 6.61 -0.93 -24.01
C CYS A 67 5.97 -2.30 -23.69
N ARG A 68 4.95 -2.33 -22.83
CA ARG A 68 4.20 -3.52 -22.38
C ARG A 68 4.97 -4.71 -21.80
N TYR A 69 6.31 -4.64 -21.68
CA TYR A 69 7.15 -5.73 -21.17
C TYR A 69 6.71 -6.27 -19.79
N CYS A 70 6.20 -5.39 -18.91
CA CYS A 70 5.80 -5.76 -17.55
C CYS A 70 4.34 -6.26 -17.42
N GLU A 71 3.60 -6.48 -18.52
CA GLU A 71 2.15 -6.74 -18.47
C GLU A 71 1.75 -7.94 -17.57
N GLY A 72 2.61 -8.95 -17.47
CA GLY A 72 2.41 -10.13 -16.62
C GLY A 72 2.84 -9.97 -15.16
N PHE A 73 3.37 -8.82 -14.73
CA PHE A 73 3.99 -8.70 -13.40
C PHE A 73 3.01 -8.47 -12.26
N CYS A 74 1.92 -7.72 -12.48
CA CYS A 74 0.89 -7.47 -11.47
C CYS A 74 -0.36 -6.83 -12.08
N ALA A 75 -1.41 -6.61 -11.28
CA ALA A 75 -2.68 -6.03 -11.73
C ALA A 75 -2.59 -4.62 -12.34
N VAL A 76 -1.53 -3.85 -12.02
CA VAL A 76 -1.38 -2.47 -12.50
C VAL A 76 -1.30 -2.41 -14.02
N PHE A 77 -0.55 -3.32 -14.65
CA PHE A 77 -0.29 -3.22 -16.08
C PHE A 77 -1.50 -3.62 -16.94
N PRO A 78 -2.22 -4.71 -16.66
CA PRO A 78 -3.49 -4.99 -17.35
C PRO A 78 -4.56 -3.92 -17.09
N ALA A 79 -4.52 -3.22 -15.96
CA ALA A 79 -5.39 -2.07 -15.73
C ALA A 79 -4.95 -0.86 -16.58
N MET A 80 -3.65 -0.60 -16.65
CA MET A 80 -3.06 0.49 -17.43
C MET A 80 -3.34 0.34 -18.94
N THR A 81 -3.25 -0.86 -19.51
CA THR A 81 -3.47 -1.10 -20.95
C THR A 81 -4.91 -0.87 -21.42
N ARG A 82 -5.84 -0.60 -20.49
CA ARG A 82 -7.22 -0.20 -20.79
C ARG A 82 -7.40 1.31 -20.95
N ARG A 83 -6.30 2.07 -20.95
CA ARG A 83 -6.26 3.53 -21.02
C ARG A 83 -5.30 4.00 -22.10
N LEU A 84 -5.60 5.13 -22.72
CA LEU A 84 -4.68 5.85 -23.63
C LEU A 84 -4.12 7.13 -22.98
N GLU A 85 -4.88 7.71 -22.06
CA GLU A 85 -4.51 8.88 -21.27
C GLU A 85 -4.68 8.55 -19.79
N PHE A 86 -3.92 9.23 -18.93
CA PHE A 86 -3.87 8.97 -17.50
C PHE A 86 -4.23 10.24 -16.71
N GLY A 87 -5.54 10.44 -16.50
CA GLY A 87 -6.04 11.54 -15.69
C GLY A 87 -5.90 11.30 -14.18
N LYS A 88 -6.28 12.29 -13.36
CA LYS A 88 -6.14 12.24 -11.88
C LYS A 88 -6.75 10.98 -11.26
N GLY A 89 -7.97 10.62 -11.66
CA GLY A 89 -8.64 9.41 -11.17
C GLY A 89 -7.86 8.13 -11.51
N ASP A 90 -7.30 8.05 -12.72
CA ASP A 90 -6.55 6.87 -13.17
C ASP A 90 -5.19 6.73 -12.47
N VAL A 91 -4.44 7.83 -12.31
CA VAL A 91 -3.15 7.78 -11.60
C VAL A 91 -3.35 7.42 -10.12
N ASN A 92 -4.37 7.96 -9.47
CA ASN A 92 -4.71 7.61 -8.08
C ASN A 92 -5.18 6.14 -7.96
N TYR A 93 -5.98 5.67 -8.93
CA TYR A 93 -6.38 4.26 -9.01
C TYR A 93 -5.18 3.32 -9.16
N LEU A 94 -4.32 3.54 -10.17
CA LEU A 94 -3.15 2.70 -10.45
C LEU A 94 -2.14 2.75 -9.31
N ALA A 95 -1.96 3.92 -8.69
CA ALA A 95 -1.13 4.06 -7.49
C ALA A 95 -1.63 3.15 -6.39
N ASN A 96 -2.94 3.14 -6.08
CA ASN A 96 -3.49 2.32 -5.01
C ASN A 96 -3.61 0.82 -5.35
N LEU A 97 -3.76 0.49 -6.63
CA LEU A 97 -3.65 -0.89 -7.14
C LEU A 97 -2.21 -1.44 -7.05
N CYS A 98 -1.20 -0.57 -7.19
CA CYS A 98 0.20 -0.96 -7.08
C CYS A 98 0.53 -1.45 -5.66
N HIS A 99 1.08 -2.67 -5.55
CA HIS A 99 1.51 -3.25 -4.28
C HIS A 99 2.93 -2.89 -3.87
N ASN A 100 3.60 -2.05 -4.65
CA ASN A 100 4.97 -1.64 -4.42
C ASN A 100 5.87 -2.90 -4.34
N CYS A 101 5.88 -3.70 -5.40
CA CYS A 101 6.49 -5.04 -5.43
C CYS A 101 7.96 -5.01 -5.91
N GLY A 102 8.36 -4.00 -6.69
CA GLY A 102 9.73 -3.85 -7.18
C GLY A 102 10.07 -4.66 -8.45
N GLY A 103 9.31 -5.70 -8.80
CA GLY A 103 9.62 -6.52 -9.98
C GLY A 103 9.72 -5.73 -11.29
N CYS A 104 8.81 -4.78 -11.50
CA CYS A 104 8.87 -3.90 -12.66
C CYS A 104 10.07 -2.93 -12.65
N LEU A 105 10.65 -2.61 -11.49
CA LEU A 105 11.87 -1.80 -11.43
C LEU A 105 13.09 -2.63 -11.86
N HIS A 106 13.25 -3.84 -11.32
CA HIS A 106 14.39 -4.70 -11.64
C HIS A 106 14.38 -5.20 -13.09
N ALA A 107 13.19 -5.34 -13.68
CA ALA A 107 13.04 -5.84 -15.04
C ALA A 107 13.03 -4.73 -16.11
N CYS A 108 12.98 -3.45 -15.74
CA CYS A 108 12.77 -2.37 -16.69
C CYS A 108 14.09 -1.93 -17.37
N GLN A 109 14.12 -2.02 -18.70
CA GLN A 109 15.23 -1.54 -19.53
C GLN A 109 15.41 -0.01 -19.47
N TYR A 110 14.35 0.71 -19.08
CA TYR A 110 14.32 2.17 -18.95
C TYR A 110 14.44 2.64 -17.49
N ALA A 111 14.73 1.75 -16.55
CA ALA A 111 15.00 2.12 -15.17
C ALA A 111 16.27 2.99 -15.10
N PRO A 112 16.44 3.83 -14.05
CA PRO A 112 17.68 4.55 -13.83
C PRO A 112 18.90 3.61 -13.90
N PRO A 113 19.99 4.04 -14.57
CA PRO A 113 20.30 5.40 -15.03
C PRO A 113 19.87 5.74 -16.47
N HIS A 114 18.99 4.96 -17.11
CA HIS A 114 18.51 5.28 -18.47
C HIS A 114 17.87 6.67 -18.55
N GLU A 115 17.99 7.37 -19.69
CA GLU A 115 17.52 8.76 -19.88
C GLU A 115 16.03 8.98 -19.53
N PHE A 116 15.18 7.98 -19.74
CA PHE A 116 13.75 8.02 -19.40
C PHE A 116 13.45 7.92 -17.90
N MET A 117 14.42 7.48 -17.09
CA MET A 117 14.36 7.42 -15.62
C MET A 117 13.08 6.76 -15.08
N VAL A 118 12.66 5.64 -15.68
CA VAL A 118 11.38 5.00 -15.37
C VAL A 118 11.46 4.29 -14.02
N ASN A 119 10.78 4.83 -13.00
CA ASN A 119 10.68 4.19 -11.69
C ASN A 119 9.22 4.08 -11.21
N VAL A 120 8.55 3.04 -11.68
CA VAL A 120 7.14 2.74 -11.36
C VAL A 120 6.87 2.69 -9.85
N PRO A 121 7.57 1.87 -9.03
CA PRO A 121 7.20 1.75 -7.62
C PRO A 121 7.39 3.05 -6.85
N GLN A 122 8.45 3.83 -7.13
CA GLN A 122 8.66 5.12 -6.45
C GLN A 122 7.62 6.17 -6.85
N ALA A 123 7.33 6.34 -8.14
CA ALA A 123 6.31 7.28 -8.62
C ALA A 123 4.93 6.96 -7.99
N MET A 124 4.55 5.67 -8.01
CA MET A 124 3.31 5.20 -7.39
C MET A 124 3.30 5.36 -5.86
N ALA A 125 4.45 5.27 -5.18
CA ALA A 125 4.52 5.51 -3.74
C ALA A 125 4.23 6.96 -3.37
N LYS A 126 4.77 7.92 -4.14
CA LYS A 126 4.52 9.35 -3.92
C LYS A 126 3.05 9.72 -4.11
N VAL A 127 2.46 9.36 -5.26
CA VAL A 127 1.05 9.64 -5.55
C VAL A 127 0.14 8.98 -4.50
N ARG A 128 0.45 7.77 -4.04
CA ARG A 128 -0.36 7.10 -3.01
C ARG A 128 -0.44 7.86 -1.69
N VAL A 129 0.67 8.46 -1.24
CA VAL A 129 0.65 9.31 -0.03
C VAL A 129 -0.18 10.57 -0.28
N GLN A 130 -0.08 11.15 -1.47
CA GLN A 130 -0.94 12.27 -1.88
C GLN A 130 -2.42 11.86 -1.88
N THR A 131 -2.78 10.70 -2.45
CA THR A 131 -4.14 10.15 -2.44
C THR A 131 -4.71 10.16 -1.02
N TYR A 132 -3.97 9.62 -0.04
CA TYR A 132 -4.48 9.55 1.32
C TYR A 132 -4.76 10.93 1.92
N GLY A 133 -3.88 11.90 1.65
CA GLY A 133 -4.08 13.29 2.07
C GLY A 133 -5.29 13.95 1.39
N ASP A 134 -5.41 13.81 0.08
CA ASP A 134 -6.46 14.44 -0.74
C ASP A 134 -7.85 13.92 -0.37
N TYR A 135 -7.97 12.63 -0.07
CA TYR A 135 -9.24 12.00 0.31
C TYR A 135 -9.46 11.92 1.83
N ALA A 136 -8.57 12.50 2.64
CA ALA A 136 -8.73 12.52 4.09
C ALA A 136 -10.01 13.27 4.51
N TRP A 137 -10.68 12.75 5.53
CA TRP A 137 -11.77 13.47 6.19
C TRP A 137 -11.56 13.49 7.70
N PRO A 138 -11.75 14.64 8.37
CA PRO A 138 -11.90 15.99 7.79
C PRO A 138 -10.67 16.41 6.99
N ALA A 139 -10.84 17.26 5.96
CA ALA A 139 -9.77 17.63 5.03
C ALA A 139 -8.58 18.31 5.72
N ALA A 140 -8.83 19.08 6.79
CA ALA A 140 -7.81 19.72 7.60
C ALA A 140 -6.80 18.72 8.21
N LEU A 141 -7.21 17.47 8.43
CA LEU A 141 -6.37 16.42 8.99
C LEU A 141 -5.55 15.67 7.93
N GLY A 142 -5.74 15.95 6.64
CA GLY A 142 -4.94 15.33 5.56
C GLY A 142 -3.43 15.61 5.67
N GLY A 143 -3.06 16.74 6.30
CA GLY A 143 -1.66 17.06 6.59
C GLY A 143 -0.95 16.07 7.52
N LEU A 144 -1.71 15.30 8.32
CA LEU A 144 -1.16 14.27 9.21
C LEU A 144 -0.48 13.13 8.43
N TYR A 145 -0.88 12.84 7.20
CA TYR A 145 -0.19 11.84 6.38
C TYR A 145 1.23 12.28 6.01
N LYS A 146 1.45 13.58 5.77
CA LYS A 146 2.78 14.13 5.43
C LYS A 146 3.70 14.21 6.64
N ARG A 147 3.15 14.45 7.83
CA ARG A 147 3.88 14.58 9.11
C ARG A 147 3.69 13.37 10.02
N ASN A 148 3.37 12.21 9.44
CA ASN A 148 2.83 11.09 10.20
C ASN A 148 3.76 10.59 11.31
N GLY A 149 5.08 10.53 11.07
CA GLY A 149 6.04 10.12 12.09
C GLY A 149 5.93 10.96 13.37
N LEU A 150 5.93 12.29 13.22
CA LEU A 150 5.75 13.22 14.35
C LEU A 150 4.36 13.08 14.99
N ALA A 151 3.32 13.00 14.17
CA ALA A 151 1.95 12.86 14.66
C ALA A 151 1.76 11.60 15.51
N VAL A 152 2.23 10.44 15.04
CA VAL A 152 2.17 9.16 15.76
C VAL A 152 2.95 9.26 17.07
N SER A 153 4.16 9.81 17.07
CA SER A 153 4.96 9.96 18.30
C SER A 153 4.29 10.86 19.34
N LEU A 154 3.73 12.01 18.94
CA LEU A 154 3.05 12.94 19.85
C LEU A 154 1.75 12.34 20.38
N ILE A 155 0.93 11.74 19.51
CA ILE A 155 -0.33 11.11 19.91
C ILE A 155 -0.07 9.93 20.84
N ALA A 156 0.93 9.10 20.55
CA ALA A 156 1.31 7.99 21.43
C ALA A 156 1.79 8.46 22.80
N SER A 157 2.63 9.49 22.83
CA SER A 157 3.12 10.07 24.09
C SER A 157 1.98 10.68 24.91
N ALA A 158 1.09 11.45 24.28
CA ALA A 158 -0.05 12.07 24.93
C ALA A 158 -1.05 11.02 25.47
N ALA A 159 -1.36 9.99 24.67
CA ALA A 159 -2.21 8.89 25.11
C ALA A 159 -1.58 8.13 26.29
N LEU A 160 -0.27 7.86 26.23
CA LEU A 160 0.43 7.19 27.32
C LEU A 160 0.39 8.00 28.62
N VAL A 161 0.70 9.29 28.55
CA VAL A 161 0.62 10.21 29.70
C VAL A 161 -0.80 10.26 30.26
N LEU A 162 -1.81 10.35 29.40
CA LEU A 162 -3.22 10.36 29.81
C LEU A 162 -3.58 9.10 30.61
N PHE A 163 -3.28 7.91 30.10
CA PHE A 163 -3.65 6.67 30.79
C PHE A 163 -2.83 6.44 32.07
N LEU A 164 -1.56 6.83 32.10
CA LEU A 164 -0.75 6.77 33.32
C LEU A 164 -1.29 7.72 34.40
N ALA A 165 -1.64 8.95 34.03
CA ALA A 165 -2.23 9.92 34.94
C ALA A 165 -3.60 9.46 35.44
N LEU A 166 -4.44 8.91 34.56
CA LEU A 166 -5.76 8.40 34.92
C LEU A 166 -5.67 7.17 35.83
N ALA A 167 -4.73 6.25 35.59
CA ALA A 167 -4.48 5.12 36.49
C ALA A 167 -4.05 5.60 37.88
N ALA A 168 -3.09 6.53 37.95
CA ALA A 168 -2.62 7.09 39.21
C ALA A 168 -3.74 7.80 39.99
N HIS A 169 -4.64 8.51 39.29
CA HIS A 169 -5.74 9.23 39.89
C HIS A 169 -6.89 8.31 40.36
N LEU A 170 -7.33 7.36 39.52
CA LEU A 170 -8.48 6.51 39.81
C LEU A 170 -8.15 5.34 40.76
N ALA A 171 -6.96 4.75 40.63
CA ALA A 171 -6.56 3.58 41.42
C ALA A 171 -5.70 3.94 42.65
N GLY A 172 -5.42 5.23 42.89
CA GLY A 172 -4.58 5.70 44.00
C GLY A 172 -3.08 5.40 43.84
N GLY A 173 -2.65 4.96 42.65
CA GLY A 173 -1.26 4.63 42.33
C GLY A 173 -1.13 3.77 41.07
N LEU A 174 0.10 3.65 40.55
CA LEU A 174 0.41 2.77 39.40
C LEU A 174 0.68 1.32 39.81
N LEU A 175 1.02 1.12 41.08
CA LEU A 175 1.19 -0.18 41.72
C LEU A 175 0.07 -0.35 42.73
N HIS A 176 -0.54 -1.53 42.75
CA HIS A 176 -1.66 -1.85 43.62
C HIS A 176 -1.50 -3.27 44.17
N GLU A 177 -2.25 -3.64 45.20
CA GLU A 177 -2.31 -5.05 45.61
C GLU A 177 -2.98 -5.91 44.53
N PRO A 178 -2.60 -7.19 44.35
CA PRO A 178 -3.14 -8.02 43.28
C PRO A 178 -4.67 -8.03 43.22
N LEU A 179 -5.23 -7.66 42.07
CA LEU A 179 -6.68 -7.52 41.84
C LEU A 179 -7.31 -8.76 41.18
N ALA A 180 -6.63 -9.92 41.22
CA ALA A 180 -7.05 -11.16 40.55
C ALA A 180 -7.43 -10.95 39.06
N GLY A 181 -6.67 -10.12 38.34
CA GLY A 181 -6.91 -9.81 36.94
C GLY A 181 -8.12 -8.90 36.66
N ASN A 182 -8.81 -8.38 37.68
CA ASN A 182 -9.94 -7.48 37.51
C ASN A 182 -9.48 -6.07 37.10
N PHE A 183 -9.28 -5.87 35.80
CA PHE A 183 -8.89 -4.59 35.23
C PHE A 183 -9.97 -3.50 35.32
N TYR A 184 -11.24 -3.86 35.52
CA TYR A 184 -12.32 -2.87 35.71
C TYR A 184 -12.24 -2.13 37.06
N ALA A 185 -11.51 -2.68 38.02
CA ALA A 185 -11.20 -1.98 39.27
C ALA A 185 -10.21 -0.82 39.07
N VAL A 186 -9.42 -0.82 37.97
CA VAL A 186 -8.51 0.27 37.62
C VAL A 186 -9.19 1.24 36.65
N PHE A 187 -9.79 0.73 35.59
CA PHE A 187 -10.52 1.53 34.60
C PHE A 187 -11.95 0.99 34.43
N PRO A 188 -12.98 1.71 34.91
CA PRO A 188 -14.36 1.28 34.79
C PRO A 188 -14.76 0.98 33.34
N HIS A 189 -15.57 -0.07 33.13
CA HIS A 189 -15.98 -0.52 31.79
C HIS A 189 -16.55 0.63 30.95
N ASN A 190 -17.50 1.40 31.50
CA ASN A 190 -18.18 2.48 30.76
C ASN A 190 -17.21 3.57 30.29
N THR A 191 -16.18 3.88 31.09
CA THR A 191 -15.14 4.83 30.70
C THR A 191 -14.36 4.33 29.49
N LEU A 192 -13.93 3.06 29.52
CA LEU A 192 -13.23 2.45 28.39
C LEU A 192 -14.13 2.37 27.15
N ALA A 193 -15.36 1.90 27.30
CA ALA A 193 -16.33 1.77 26.21
C ALA A 193 -16.60 3.12 25.54
N LEU A 194 -16.79 4.19 26.32
CA LEU A 194 -17.02 5.53 25.80
C LEU A 194 -15.79 6.07 25.06
N MET A 195 -14.61 6.04 25.70
CA MET A 195 -13.39 6.62 25.12
C MET A 195 -12.97 5.90 23.83
N PHE A 196 -12.84 4.57 23.87
CA PHE A 196 -12.41 3.80 22.71
C PHE A 196 -13.52 3.69 21.65
N GLY A 197 -14.79 3.58 22.07
CA GLY A 197 -15.93 3.56 21.16
C GLY A 197 -16.05 4.85 20.35
N ALA A 198 -15.91 6.02 21.01
CA ALA A 198 -15.97 7.31 20.34
C ALA A 198 -14.86 7.46 19.27
N VAL A 199 -13.62 7.15 19.62
CA VAL A 199 -12.49 7.24 18.68
C VAL A 199 -12.62 6.20 17.56
N PHE A 200 -13.05 4.97 17.88
CA PHE A 200 -13.30 3.94 16.87
C PHE A 200 -14.35 4.38 15.84
N LEU A 201 -15.50 4.87 16.30
CA LEU A 201 -16.59 5.33 15.43
C LEU A 201 -16.12 6.51 14.55
N PHE A 202 -15.41 7.47 15.13
CA PHE A 202 -14.81 8.57 14.36
C PHE A 202 -13.86 8.05 13.28
N SER A 203 -12.96 7.13 13.63
CA SER A 203 -11.99 6.56 12.68
C SER A 203 -12.66 5.76 11.56
N MET A 204 -13.72 5.01 11.86
CA MET A 204 -14.52 4.32 10.85
C MET A 204 -15.25 5.30 9.92
N LEU A 205 -15.84 6.36 10.47
CA LEU A 205 -16.50 7.40 9.69
C LEU A 205 -15.50 8.13 8.77
N ALA A 206 -14.34 8.52 9.30
CA ALA A 206 -13.30 9.20 8.54
C ALA A 206 -12.77 8.35 7.36
N LEU A 207 -12.46 7.07 7.61
CA LEU A 207 -12.07 6.15 6.54
C LEU A 207 -13.19 5.89 5.55
N GLY A 208 -14.42 5.71 6.04
CA GLY A 208 -15.61 5.46 5.22
C GLY A 208 -15.90 6.60 4.25
N ILE A 209 -15.85 7.84 4.73
CA ILE A 209 -16.01 9.03 3.89
C ILE A 209 -14.85 9.13 2.87
N GLY A 210 -13.61 8.93 3.32
CA GLY A 210 -12.43 9.02 2.46
C GLY A 210 -12.43 8.00 1.33
N VAL A 211 -12.70 6.73 1.62
CA VAL A 211 -12.80 5.69 0.59
C VAL A 211 -14.00 5.91 -0.33
N THR A 212 -15.12 6.43 0.18
CA THR A 212 -16.30 6.74 -0.65
C THR A 212 -15.99 7.86 -1.65
N ARG A 213 -15.26 8.89 -1.23
CA ARG A 213 -14.80 9.96 -2.14
C ARG A 213 -13.86 9.41 -3.20
N PHE A 214 -12.85 8.64 -2.79
CA PHE A 214 -11.94 7.96 -3.72
C PHE A 214 -12.70 7.07 -4.71
N TRP A 215 -13.64 6.28 -4.23
CA TRP A 215 -14.47 5.39 -5.04
C TRP A 215 -15.28 6.16 -6.08
N ARG A 216 -15.84 7.32 -5.74
CA ARG A 216 -16.57 8.16 -6.71
C ARG A 216 -15.65 8.72 -7.78
N ASP A 217 -14.49 9.23 -7.40
CA ASP A 217 -13.53 9.86 -8.33
C ASP A 217 -12.92 8.86 -9.32
N VAL A 218 -12.66 7.61 -8.89
CA VAL A 218 -12.10 6.60 -9.79
C VAL A 218 -13.14 5.97 -10.74
N SER A 219 -14.41 6.38 -10.69
CA SER A 219 -15.49 5.92 -11.61
C SER A 219 -15.50 4.40 -11.90
N PRO A 220 -15.67 3.55 -10.88
CA PRO A 220 -15.40 2.11 -10.94
C PRO A 220 -16.43 1.29 -11.74
N GLY A 221 -17.57 1.88 -12.10
CA GLY A 221 -18.72 1.16 -12.67
C GLY A 221 -19.53 0.41 -11.60
N SER A 222 -20.44 -0.47 -12.05
CA SER A 222 -21.32 -1.25 -11.18
C SER A 222 -20.60 -2.49 -10.62
N ALA A 223 -20.58 -2.63 -9.29
CA ALA A 223 -20.04 -3.82 -8.63
C ALA A 223 -21.02 -5.00 -8.74
N SER A 224 -20.60 -6.09 -9.39
CA SER A 224 -21.34 -7.35 -9.41
C SER A 224 -20.88 -8.29 -8.30
N GLY A 225 -21.75 -9.21 -7.86
CA GLY A 225 -21.41 -10.23 -6.85
C GLY A 225 -20.10 -10.98 -7.15
N PRO A 226 -19.86 -11.47 -8.38
CA PRO A 226 -18.59 -12.10 -8.74
C PRO A 226 -17.36 -11.17 -8.65
N ALA A 227 -17.51 -9.88 -8.95
CA ALA A 227 -16.41 -8.92 -8.83
C ALA A 227 -16.04 -8.69 -7.35
N ILE A 228 -17.05 -8.59 -6.48
CA ILE A 228 -16.86 -8.48 -5.03
C ILE A 228 -16.17 -9.73 -4.48
N ALA A 229 -16.60 -10.92 -4.90
CA ALA A 229 -16.00 -12.18 -4.46
C ALA A 229 -14.51 -12.28 -4.87
N GLU A 230 -14.17 -11.96 -6.12
CA GLU A 230 -12.77 -11.97 -6.59
C GLU A 230 -11.91 -10.95 -5.84
N ALA A 231 -12.38 -9.72 -5.67
CA ALA A 231 -11.64 -8.67 -4.97
C ALA A 231 -11.41 -9.03 -3.50
N THR A 232 -12.42 -9.57 -2.82
CA THR A 232 -12.31 -10.05 -1.44
C THR A 232 -11.31 -11.20 -1.35
N HIS A 233 -11.40 -12.19 -2.23
CA HIS A 233 -10.46 -13.31 -2.27
C HIS A 233 -9.01 -12.82 -2.49
N ASP A 234 -8.80 -11.92 -3.44
CA ASP A 234 -7.48 -11.42 -3.79
C ASP A 234 -6.88 -10.54 -2.68
N ALA A 235 -7.70 -9.76 -1.98
CA ALA A 235 -7.33 -9.01 -0.79
C ALA A 235 -6.94 -9.96 0.36
N LEU A 236 -7.80 -10.93 0.72
CA LEU A 236 -7.56 -11.85 1.84
C LEU A 236 -6.40 -12.82 1.60
N ARG A 237 -6.13 -13.20 0.34
CA ARG A 237 -4.98 -14.06 -0.01
C ARG A 237 -3.70 -13.27 -0.29
N LEU A 238 -3.81 -11.94 -0.38
CA LEU A 238 -2.76 -11.03 -0.83
C LEU A 238 -2.17 -11.52 -2.16
N ARG A 239 -3.04 -11.88 -3.12
CA ARG A 239 -2.66 -12.55 -4.38
C ARG A 239 -1.51 -11.83 -5.09
N TYR A 240 -1.63 -10.50 -5.22
CA TYR A 240 -0.67 -9.68 -5.93
C TYR A 240 0.62 -9.36 -5.16
N LEU A 241 0.73 -9.74 -3.87
CA LEU A 241 2.04 -9.81 -3.19
C LEU A 241 2.82 -11.08 -3.59
N GLY A 242 2.20 -12.00 -4.34
CA GLY A 242 2.89 -13.09 -5.03
C GLY A 242 3.51 -12.67 -6.38
N GLY A 243 3.31 -11.42 -6.83
CA GLY A 243 3.52 -11.06 -8.23
C GLY A 243 2.54 -11.78 -9.17
N GLY A 244 2.59 -11.49 -10.46
CA GLY A 244 1.76 -12.17 -11.46
C GLY A 244 2.18 -13.63 -11.70
N HIS A 245 3.43 -13.97 -11.40
CA HIS A 245 4.01 -15.32 -11.49
C HIS A 245 3.93 -16.13 -10.19
N GLY A 246 3.41 -15.55 -9.10
CA GLY A 246 3.21 -16.27 -7.82
C GLY A 246 4.47 -16.53 -6.97
N LYS A 247 5.66 -16.10 -7.41
CA LYS A 247 6.94 -16.34 -6.69
C LYS A 247 7.27 -15.27 -5.63
N GLY A 248 6.46 -14.22 -5.52
CA GLY A 248 6.62 -13.15 -4.53
C GLY A 248 7.10 -11.82 -5.12
N CYS A 249 7.58 -10.96 -4.23
CA CYS A 249 8.07 -9.62 -4.56
C CYS A 249 9.55 -9.47 -4.23
N ASN A 250 10.20 -8.58 -4.96
CA ASN A 250 11.56 -8.13 -4.68
C ASN A 250 11.59 -7.31 -3.38
N ASN A 251 12.76 -7.29 -2.73
CA ASN A 251 12.96 -6.47 -1.54
C ASN A 251 14.29 -5.71 -1.57
N GLU A 252 15.41 -6.39 -1.38
CA GLU A 252 16.76 -5.80 -1.35
C GLU A 252 17.39 -5.78 -2.76
N ASP A 253 17.16 -6.84 -3.52
CA ASP A 253 17.71 -7.11 -4.85
C ASP A 253 16.64 -7.64 -5.82
N ASP A 254 17.08 -8.18 -6.95
CA ASP A 254 16.25 -8.76 -8.01
C ASP A 254 15.71 -10.17 -7.69
N ALA A 255 16.02 -10.74 -6.51
CA ALA A 255 15.48 -12.02 -6.09
C ALA A 255 14.01 -11.93 -5.66
N PHE A 256 13.20 -12.89 -6.10
CA PHE A 256 11.80 -12.99 -5.69
C PHE A 256 11.66 -13.66 -4.32
N SER A 257 10.82 -13.08 -3.45
CA SER A 257 10.53 -13.66 -2.14
C SER A 257 9.06 -13.51 -1.73
N LEU A 258 8.51 -14.57 -1.12
CA LEU A 258 7.19 -14.56 -0.49
C LEU A 258 7.22 -13.99 0.94
N ALA A 259 8.39 -13.61 1.47
CA ALA A 259 8.54 -13.14 2.86
C ALA A 259 7.58 -11.98 3.17
N ARG A 260 7.50 -10.98 2.28
CA ARG A 260 6.61 -9.84 2.47
C ARG A 260 5.14 -10.25 2.55
N ARG A 261 4.70 -11.22 1.74
CA ARG A 261 3.33 -11.77 1.78
C ARG A 261 3.06 -12.49 3.10
N ARG A 262 3.99 -13.34 3.54
CA ARG A 262 3.88 -14.11 4.80
C ARG A 262 3.80 -13.19 6.01
N PHE A 263 4.69 -12.20 6.13
CA PHE A 263 4.67 -11.25 7.25
C PHE A 263 3.45 -10.32 7.22
N HIS A 264 2.93 -9.95 6.04
CA HIS A 264 1.63 -9.28 5.97
C HIS A 264 0.48 -10.17 6.43
N HIS A 265 0.48 -11.47 6.11
CA HIS A 265 -0.54 -12.40 6.62
C HIS A 265 -0.50 -12.54 8.15
N PHE A 266 0.69 -12.68 8.74
CA PHE A 266 0.83 -12.65 10.20
C PHE A 266 0.29 -11.35 10.81
N THR A 267 0.57 -10.21 10.17
CA THR A 267 0.08 -8.91 10.63
C THR A 267 -1.44 -8.79 10.49
N PHE A 268 -1.98 -9.12 9.32
CA PHE A 268 -3.39 -8.98 8.99
C PHE A 268 -4.25 -9.94 9.81
N TYR A 269 -3.95 -11.24 9.77
CA TYR A 269 -4.71 -12.23 10.54
C TYR A 269 -4.44 -12.10 12.03
N GLY A 270 -3.24 -11.68 12.44
CA GLY A 270 -2.96 -11.33 13.84
C GLY A 270 -3.89 -10.22 14.35
N PHE A 271 -4.00 -9.13 13.60
CA PHE A 271 -4.93 -8.04 13.91
C PHE A 271 -6.40 -8.50 13.89
N MET A 272 -6.81 -9.29 12.90
CA MET A 272 -8.19 -9.82 12.81
C MET A 272 -8.54 -10.73 13.99
N LEU A 273 -7.61 -11.55 14.47
CA LEU A 273 -7.80 -12.37 15.66
C LEU A 273 -7.91 -11.53 16.94
N CYS A 274 -7.08 -10.50 17.11
CA CYS A 274 -7.23 -9.55 18.21
C CYS A 274 -8.57 -8.81 18.17
N PHE A 275 -8.98 -8.36 16.97
CA PHE A 275 -10.29 -7.73 16.79
C PHE A 275 -11.44 -8.70 17.11
N ALA A 276 -11.35 -9.95 16.65
CA ALA A 276 -12.31 -11.00 16.98
C ALA A 276 -12.37 -11.26 18.48
N ALA A 277 -11.23 -11.25 19.19
CA ALA A 277 -11.20 -11.35 20.65
C ALA A 277 -12.00 -10.23 21.32
N THR A 278 -11.85 -8.98 20.87
CA THR A 278 -12.64 -7.84 21.36
C THR A 278 -14.13 -7.99 21.06
N CYS A 279 -14.49 -8.43 19.86
CA CYS A 279 -15.89 -8.67 19.49
C CYS A 279 -16.53 -9.76 20.35
N VAL A 280 -15.84 -10.89 20.54
CA VAL A 280 -16.33 -11.99 21.40
C VAL A 280 -16.44 -11.53 22.86
N ALA A 281 -15.46 -10.80 23.39
CA ALA A 281 -15.53 -10.23 24.73
C ALA A 281 -16.70 -9.24 24.90
N THR A 282 -17.02 -8.47 23.86
CA THR A 282 -18.17 -7.54 23.84
C THR A 282 -19.48 -8.32 23.86
N LEU A 283 -19.60 -9.38 23.05
CA LEU A 283 -20.77 -10.27 23.08
C LEU A 283 -20.91 -10.94 24.44
N TYR A 284 -19.82 -11.44 25.03
CA TYR A 284 -19.84 -12.04 26.36
C TYR A 284 -20.38 -11.05 27.39
N HIS A 285 -19.90 -9.81 27.38
CA HIS A 285 -20.33 -8.78 28.31
C HIS A 285 -21.81 -8.39 28.12
N TYR A 286 -22.22 -8.00 26.92
CA TYR A 286 -23.55 -7.40 26.70
C TYR A 286 -24.65 -8.41 26.39
N LEU A 287 -24.33 -9.58 25.82
CA LEU A 287 -25.32 -10.60 25.46
C LEU A 287 -25.43 -11.72 26.50
N LEU A 288 -24.31 -12.11 27.11
CA LEU A 288 -24.24 -13.25 28.03
C LEU A 288 -24.04 -12.85 29.49
N ASP A 289 -23.93 -11.55 29.79
CA ASP A 289 -23.60 -11.01 31.12
C ASP A 289 -22.30 -11.59 31.71
N TRP A 290 -21.43 -12.13 30.86
CA TRP A 290 -20.16 -12.72 31.26
C TRP A 290 -19.08 -11.66 31.23
N HIS A 291 -18.70 -11.23 32.43
CA HIS A 291 -17.72 -10.18 32.65
C HIS A 291 -16.29 -10.75 32.75
N ALA A 292 -15.32 -9.95 32.30
CA ALA A 292 -13.92 -10.22 32.57
C ALA A 292 -13.61 -10.06 34.08
N PRO A 293 -12.57 -10.71 34.63
CA PRO A 293 -11.48 -11.42 33.95
C PRO A 293 -11.88 -12.78 33.37
N TYR A 294 -11.41 -13.06 32.14
CA TYR A 294 -11.68 -14.35 31.49
C TYR A 294 -10.57 -15.39 31.78
N PRO A 295 -10.93 -16.68 31.90
CA PRO A 295 -9.94 -17.78 31.99
C PRO A 295 -9.00 -17.84 30.78
N PHE A 296 -7.81 -18.42 30.94
CA PHE A 296 -6.80 -18.49 29.87
C PHE A 296 -7.27 -19.25 28.62
N PHE A 297 -8.11 -20.27 28.79
CA PHE A 297 -8.65 -21.07 27.68
C PHE A 297 -9.98 -20.54 27.13
N SER A 298 -10.42 -19.36 27.57
CA SER A 298 -11.61 -18.72 26.99
C SER A 298 -11.34 -18.25 25.56
N ALA A 299 -12.40 -18.16 24.74
CA ALA A 299 -12.29 -17.71 23.36
C ALA A 299 -11.62 -16.33 23.21
N PRO A 300 -11.98 -15.29 24.00
CA PRO A 300 -11.30 -13.99 23.90
C PRO A 300 -9.79 -14.08 24.16
N VAL A 301 -9.36 -14.85 25.17
CA VAL A 301 -7.94 -14.95 25.51
C VAL A 301 -7.18 -15.73 24.44
N LEU A 302 -7.69 -16.87 23.98
CA LEU A 302 -7.02 -17.66 22.93
C LEU A 302 -6.89 -16.89 21.61
N LEU A 303 -7.96 -16.21 21.17
CA LEU A 303 -7.94 -15.37 19.98
C LEU A 303 -6.96 -14.20 20.15
N GLY A 304 -6.97 -13.53 21.30
CA GLY A 304 -6.07 -12.42 21.62
C GLY A 304 -4.61 -12.86 21.68
N THR A 305 -4.30 -14.01 22.27
CA THR A 305 -2.94 -14.56 22.36
C THR A 305 -2.40 -14.95 20.98
N ALA A 306 -3.18 -15.72 20.20
CA ALA A 306 -2.79 -16.10 18.84
C ALA A 306 -2.62 -14.86 17.93
N GLY A 307 -3.56 -13.91 18.04
CA GLY A 307 -3.50 -12.63 17.34
C GLY A 307 -2.27 -11.80 17.70
N GLY A 308 -1.97 -11.72 19.01
CA GLY A 308 -0.78 -11.07 19.54
C GLY A 308 0.51 -11.67 19.00
N ILE A 309 0.67 -13.00 19.05
CA ILE A 309 1.85 -13.66 18.48
C ILE A 309 2.02 -13.33 16.99
N GLY A 310 0.93 -13.34 16.22
CA GLY A 310 0.95 -12.90 14.81
C GLY A 310 1.41 -11.45 14.63
N LEU A 311 0.94 -10.54 15.49
CA LEU A 311 1.34 -9.13 15.54
C LEU A 311 2.72 -8.86 16.16
N LEU A 312 3.40 -9.86 16.72
CA LEU A 312 4.84 -9.76 17.00
C LEU A 312 5.63 -10.17 15.75
N ILE A 313 5.34 -11.35 15.20
CA ILE A 313 6.09 -11.94 14.07
C ILE A 313 5.94 -11.08 12.81
N GLY A 314 4.72 -10.69 12.46
CA GLY A 314 4.41 -9.95 11.24
C GLY A 314 5.10 -8.58 11.19
N PRO A 315 4.78 -7.65 12.11
CA PRO A 315 5.44 -6.36 12.22
C PRO A 315 6.97 -6.42 12.33
N ALA A 316 7.54 -7.34 13.13
CA ALA A 316 9.00 -7.49 13.21
C ALA A 316 9.62 -7.85 11.85
N GLY A 317 9.03 -8.84 11.15
CA GLY A 317 9.47 -9.22 9.80
C GLY A 317 9.27 -8.11 8.76
N LEU A 318 8.16 -7.36 8.83
CA LEU A 318 7.92 -6.22 7.96
C LEU A 318 8.87 -5.04 8.22
N LEU A 319 9.23 -4.80 9.48
CA LEU A 319 10.22 -3.79 9.83
C LEU A 319 11.59 -4.16 9.25
N TRP A 320 12.01 -5.41 9.44
CA TRP A 320 13.26 -5.92 8.88
C TRP A 320 13.31 -5.78 7.35
N LEU A 321 12.23 -6.18 6.65
CA LEU A 321 12.13 -6.00 5.20
C LEU A 321 12.13 -4.51 4.79
N ASN A 322 11.47 -3.64 5.55
CA ASN A 322 11.44 -2.19 5.27
C ASN A 322 12.83 -1.55 5.43
N LEU A 323 13.64 -2.01 6.38
CA LEU A 323 15.00 -1.52 6.60
C LEU A 323 15.95 -1.93 5.47
N LYS A 324 15.80 -3.15 4.94
CA LYS A 324 16.60 -3.70 3.83
C LYS A 324 16.06 -3.37 2.43
N ARG A 325 14.99 -2.57 2.35
CA ARG A 325 14.31 -2.26 1.10
C ARG A 325 15.26 -1.54 0.14
N HIS A 326 15.33 -1.99 -1.12
CA HIS A 326 16.08 -1.33 -2.17
C HIS A 326 15.69 0.16 -2.24
N PRO A 327 16.66 1.11 -2.24
CA PRO A 327 16.38 2.54 -2.10
C PRO A 327 15.43 3.11 -3.16
N MET A 328 15.52 2.61 -4.39
CA MET A 328 14.67 3.05 -5.50
C MET A 328 13.27 2.42 -5.52
N GLN A 329 12.96 1.43 -4.67
CA GLN A 329 11.66 0.75 -4.69
C GLN A 329 10.55 1.51 -3.95
N GLY A 330 10.78 2.71 -3.43
CA GLY A 330 9.75 3.47 -2.72
C GLY A 330 10.17 4.91 -2.49
N ASP A 331 9.32 5.64 -1.77
CA ASP A 331 9.58 7.01 -1.37
C ASP A 331 10.17 7.08 0.04
N ALA A 332 11.28 7.82 0.20
CA ALA A 332 11.96 7.99 1.47
C ALA A 332 11.08 8.78 2.47
N ALA A 333 10.28 9.74 1.99
CA ALA A 333 9.39 10.53 2.85
C ALA A 333 8.24 9.70 3.46
N GLN A 334 7.93 8.54 2.88
CA GLN A 334 6.92 7.60 3.42
C GLN A 334 7.46 6.76 4.61
N ARG A 335 8.78 6.64 4.77
CA ARG A 335 9.40 5.74 5.77
C ARG A 335 8.93 5.98 7.22
N PRO A 336 8.77 7.23 7.72
CA PRO A 336 8.28 7.46 9.07
C PRO A 336 6.87 6.92 9.30
N MET A 337 5.97 7.09 8.32
CA MET A 337 4.60 6.54 8.39
C MET A 337 4.60 5.01 8.43
N ASP A 338 5.40 4.39 7.56
CA ASP A 338 5.49 2.93 7.48
C ASP A 338 6.05 2.34 8.78
N ARG A 339 7.18 2.86 9.26
CA ARG A 339 7.87 2.35 10.45
C ARG A 339 7.12 2.66 11.73
N GLY A 340 6.58 3.87 11.86
CA GLY A 340 5.79 4.27 13.02
C GLY A 340 4.58 3.37 13.22
N PHE A 341 3.84 3.09 12.14
CA PHE A 341 2.70 2.17 12.20
C PHE A 341 3.12 0.73 12.54
N ILE A 342 4.21 0.22 11.93
CA ILE A 342 4.72 -1.13 12.21
C ILE A 342 5.14 -1.27 13.68
N VAL A 343 5.89 -0.31 14.22
CA VAL A 343 6.32 -0.31 15.62
C VAL A 343 5.13 -0.20 16.56
N LEU A 344 4.14 0.64 16.23
CA LEU A 344 2.93 0.77 17.04
C LEU A 344 2.17 -0.55 17.16
N LEU A 345 1.96 -1.28 16.05
CA LEU A 345 1.34 -2.60 16.06
C LEU A 345 2.14 -3.61 16.89
N PHE A 346 3.46 -3.60 16.77
CA PHE A 346 4.35 -4.46 17.55
C PHE A 346 4.22 -4.17 19.05
N LEU A 347 4.25 -2.90 19.45
CA LEU A 347 4.13 -2.49 20.85
C LEU A 347 2.77 -2.83 21.46
N ILE A 348 1.68 -2.71 20.71
CA ILE A 348 0.33 -3.11 21.16
C ILE A 348 0.33 -4.59 21.52
N SER A 349 0.88 -5.42 20.63
CA SER A 349 0.93 -6.86 20.88
C SER A 349 1.84 -7.22 22.05
N LEU A 350 3.05 -6.64 22.10
CA LEU A 350 4.01 -6.88 23.18
C LEU A 350 3.41 -6.51 24.53
N THR A 351 2.84 -5.31 24.65
CA THR A 351 2.22 -4.84 25.89
C THR A 351 0.99 -5.65 26.26
N GLY A 352 0.19 -6.11 25.29
CA GLY A 352 -1.00 -6.93 25.54
C GLY A 352 -0.67 -8.33 26.05
N LEU A 353 0.35 -8.99 25.47
CA LEU A 353 0.83 -10.30 25.95
C LEU A 353 1.51 -10.19 27.32
N LEU A 354 2.30 -9.14 27.54
CA LEU A 354 2.88 -8.86 28.86
C LEU A 354 1.80 -8.60 29.90
N LEU A 355 0.76 -7.82 29.56
CA LEU A 355 -0.38 -7.58 30.44
C LEU A 355 -1.08 -8.90 30.80
N LEU A 356 -1.31 -9.79 29.83
CA LEU A 356 -1.89 -11.11 30.10
C LEU A 356 -1.03 -11.94 31.06
N ALA A 357 0.29 -11.94 30.87
CA ALA A 357 1.22 -12.67 31.74
C ALA A 357 1.32 -12.08 33.15
N LEU A 358 1.14 -10.77 33.29
CA LEU A 358 1.32 -10.02 34.54
C LEU A 358 -0.01 -9.64 35.23
N ARG A 359 -1.16 -10.09 34.71
CA ARG A 359 -2.49 -9.63 35.13
C ARG A 359 -2.82 -9.88 36.61
N ASP A 360 -2.20 -10.89 37.22
CA ASP A 360 -2.44 -11.28 38.61
C ASP A 360 -1.39 -10.69 39.57
N THR A 361 -0.63 -9.69 39.12
CA THR A 361 0.48 -9.10 39.89
C THR A 361 0.21 -7.62 40.23
N ARG A 362 1.07 -7.05 41.09
CA ARG A 362 1.00 -5.64 41.50
C ARG A 362 1.26 -4.63 40.38
N VAL A 363 1.82 -5.08 39.24
CA VAL A 363 2.14 -4.23 38.09
C VAL A 363 1.04 -4.21 37.03
N MET A 364 -0.08 -4.91 37.24
CA MET A 364 -1.19 -4.96 36.27
C MET A 364 -1.67 -3.56 35.88
N GLY A 365 -1.92 -2.67 36.84
CA GLY A 365 -2.42 -1.31 36.58
C GLY A 365 -1.49 -0.50 35.67
N LEU A 366 -0.17 -0.53 35.95
CA LEU A 366 0.84 0.08 35.08
C LEU A 366 0.81 -0.53 33.67
N MET A 367 0.89 -1.86 33.55
CA MET A 367 0.89 -2.53 32.25
C MET A 367 -0.39 -2.29 31.45
N LEU A 368 -1.53 -2.22 32.14
CA LEU A 368 -2.83 -1.90 31.55
C LEU A 368 -2.84 -0.47 31.01
N ALA A 369 -2.36 0.51 31.78
CA ALA A 369 -2.23 1.89 31.32
C ALA A 369 -1.30 2.02 30.11
N LEU A 370 -0.16 1.33 30.12
CA LEU A 370 0.76 1.27 28.97
C LEU A 370 0.05 0.69 27.74
N HIS A 371 -0.59 -0.48 27.87
CA HIS A 371 -1.28 -1.12 26.77
C HIS A 371 -2.39 -0.24 26.19
N LEU A 372 -3.27 0.30 27.04
CA LEU A 372 -4.38 1.17 26.63
C LEU A 372 -3.89 2.46 25.97
N GLY A 373 -2.80 3.06 26.46
CA GLY A 373 -2.19 4.24 25.83
C GLY A 373 -1.73 3.96 24.40
N VAL A 374 -1.05 2.83 24.17
CA VAL A 374 -0.60 2.45 22.83
C VAL A 374 -1.78 2.08 21.92
N VAL A 375 -2.79 1.39 22.43
CA VAL A 375 -4.02 1.05 21.67
C VAL A 375 -4.79 2.32 21.29
N MET A 376 -4.92 3.29 22.20
CA MET A 376 -5.57 4.57 21.93
C MET A 376 -4.84 5.34 20.82
N ALA A 377 -3.51 5.34 20.87
CA ALA A 377 -2.68 5.94 19.83
C ALA A 377 -2.92 5.31 18.45
N LEU A 378 -3.10 3.99 18.39
CA LEU A 378 -3.48 3.32 17.15
C LEU A 378 -4.84 3.82 16.66
N PHE A 379 -5.89 3.81 17.48
CA PHE A 379 -7.23 4.21 17.03
C PHE A 379 -7.29 5.67 16.58
N LEU A 380 -6.59 6.59 17.26
CA LEU A 380 -6.51 8.00 16.88
C LEU A 380 -5.75 8.22 15.57
N THR A 381 -4.74 7.41 15.28
CA THR A 381 -3.92 7.53 14.06
C THR A 381 -4.39 6.64 12.91
N LEU A 382 -5.31 5.71 13.18
CA LEU A 382 -5.88 4.73 12.24
C LEU A 382 -6.37 5.38 10.92
N PRO A 383 -7.17 6.46 10.93
CA PRO A 383 -7.68 7.07 9.72
C PRO A 383 -6.65 7.96 9.01
N TYR A 384 -5.51 8.28 9.63
CA TYR A 384 -4.50 9.22 9.09
C TYR A 384 -3.09 8.62 9.01
N GLY A 385 -3.00 7.29 9.03
CA GLY A 385 -1.74 6.55 9.01
C GLY A 385 -1.73 5.44 7.97
N LYS A 386 -0.74 4.55 8.09
CA LYS A 386 -0.52 3.51 7.09
C LYS A 386 -1.70 2.56 6.95
N PHE A 387 -2.55 2.38 7.98
CA PHE A 387 -3.71 1.49 7.95
C PHE A 387 -4.64 1.77 6.76
N ALA A 388 -4.82 3.05 6.38
CA ALA A 388 -5.66 3.46 5.25
C ALA A 388 -5.33 2.73 3.94
N HIS A 389 -4.06 2.34 3.73
CA HIS A 389 -3.66 1.65 2.49
C HIS A 389 -4.44 0.37 2.22
N GLY A 390 -4.86 -0.36 3.26
CA GLY A 390 -5.63 -1.58 3.10
C GLY A 390 -7.00 -1.30 2.49
N ILE A 391 -7.65 -0.22 2.94
CA ILE A 391 -8.99 0.17 2.52
C ILE A 391 -8.99 0.68 1.07
N PHE A 392 -8.12 1.64 0.75
CA PHE A 392 -7.99 2.20 -0.60
C PHE A 392 -7.56 1.14 -1.61
N ARG A 393 -6.69 0.20 -1.20
CA ARG A 393 -6.27 -0.88 -2.08
C ARG A 393 -7.38 -1.91 -2.32
N SER A 394 -8.17 -2.25 -1.32
CA SER A 394 -9.35 -3.12 -1.52
C SER A 394 -10.33 -2.50 -2.50
N ALA A 395 -10.56 -1.18 -2.41
CA ALA A 395 -11.35 -0.44 -3.40
C ALA A 395 -10.73 -0.50 -4.81
N ALA A 396 -9.41 -0.30 -4.94
CA ALA A 396 -8.73 -0.43 -6.22
C ALA A 396 -8.80 -1.85 -6.80
N LEU A 397 -8.67 -2.89 -5.97
CA LEU A 397 -8.83 -4.29 -6.39
C LEU A 397 -10.25 -4.59 -6.87
N LEU A 398 -11.26 -4.03 -6.19
CA LEU A 398 -12.64 -4.16 -6.61
C LEU A 398 -12.88 -3.51 -7.98
N LYS A 399 -12.36 -2.30 -8.19
CA LYS A 399 -12.40 -1.64 -9.50
C LYS A 399 -11.71 -2.48 -10.58
N PHE A 400 -10.55 -3.05 -10.28
CA PHE A 400 -9.85 -3.94 -11.21
C PHE A 400 -10.69 -5.18 -11.58
N ALA A 401 -11.33 -5.80 -10.59
CA ALA A 401 -12.23 -6.94 -10.82
C ALA A 401 -13.45 -6.55 -11.68
N ILE A 402 -13.97 -5.34 -11.52
CA ILE A 402 -15.05 -4.81 -12.37
C ILE A 402 -14.54 -4.58 -13.80
N GLU A 403 -13.40 -3.89 -13.98
CA GLU A 403 -12.82 -3.59 -15.29
C GLU A 403 -12.53 -4.86 -16.10
N LYS A 404 -12.02 -5.92 -15.46
CA LYS A 404 -11.78 -7.22 -16.11
C LYS A 404 -13.03 -7.84 -16.74
N ARG A 405 -14.21 -7.52 -16.23
CA ARG A 405 -15.50 -8.06 -16.70
C ARG A 405 -16.17 -7.17 -17.73
N GLN A 406 -15.60 -6.01 -18.03
CA GLN A 406 -16.11 -5.10 -19.04
C GLN A 406 -15.33 -5.28 -20.35
N PRO A 407 -16.01 -5.16 -21.51
CA PRO A 407 -15.32 -5.16 -22.79
C PRO A 407 -14.23 -4.08 -22.79
N ASN A 408 -13.10 -4.36 -23.44
CA ASN A 408 -12.07 -3.33 -23.60
C ASN A 408 -12.63 -2.25 -24.51
N LYS A 409 -12.72 -1.01 -24.01
CA LYS A 409 -13.23 0.13 -24.78
C LYS A 409 -12.20 0.67 -25.76
N LEU A 410 -10.93 0.27 -25.59
CA LEU A 410 -9.88 0.52 -26.56
C LEU A 410 -9.96 -0.57 -27.63
N GLN A 411 -10.76 -0.33 -28.67
CA GLN A 411 -10.66 -1.07 -29.93
C GLN A 411 -9.35 -0.66 -30.61
N LEU A 412 -8.22 -1.13 -30.07
CA LEU A 412 -6.98 -1.22 -30.84
C LEU A 412 -7.14 -2.51 -31.64
N GLY A 413 -7.28 -2.37 -32.96
CA GLY A 413 -7.64 -3.46 -33.87
C GLY A 413 -6.90 -4.75 -33.55
N SER A 414 -7.67 -5.82 -33.37
CA SER A 414 -7.16 -7.17 -33.49
C SER A 414 -6.83 -7.39 -34.97
N ASP A 415 -5.55 -7.52 -35.28
CA ASP A 415 -5.10 -8.44 -36.32
C ASP A 415 -4.78 -9.78 -35.65
#